data_AF-A0A0C1R567-F1
#
_entry.id   AF-A0A0C1R567-F1
#
_cell.length_a   1.000
_cell.length_b   1.000
_cell.length_c   1.000
_cell.angle_alpha   90.00
_cell.angle_beta   90.00
_cell.angle_gamma   90.00
#
_symmetry.space_group_name_H-M   'P 1'
#
loop_
_entity.id
_entity.type
_entity.pdbx_description
1 polymer ?
#
loop_
_entity_poly.entity_id
_entity_poly.type
_entity_poly.pdbx_seq_one_letter_code
_entity_poly.pdbx_strand_id
1 'polypeptide(L)'
;MKATCSPIWSSFITLGLLTVASFSQPATAETITGQSGNVRAEISYEKAQDYQYKNLRLKIIRAGKTVFDRKPLAQDNDYDRPLGAIAKENQLPIVDLDGDKEPEVIADFFTGGAHCCTYSLIYRFDKSRQQYTKINHAWGNGGYGLKDLDKDGLPEFESRDDRFAYAFTSYAASSYPVQIYQYRNGKMVDVTRRYPKIIKNHASELWQFYLKEGKQYEDGKGILAAYLADKYMLGQGEDGWVQVRQAYKGRDRNSYFADLRKFLRETGYIL
;
A
#
# COMPACT_ATOMS: atom_id res chain seq x y z
N MET A 1 49.30 29.80 -84.83
CA MET A 1 49.82 29.45 -83.49
C MET A 1 48.84 28.49 -82.82
N LYS A 2 49.37 27.39 -82.28
CA LYS A 2 48.66 26.22 -81.70
C LYS A 2 47.94 26.59 -80.37
N ALA A 3 46.73 26.06 -80.14
CA ALA A 3 46.35 25.06 -79.11
C ALA A 3 46.39 25.59 -77.65
N THR A 4 45.49 25.28 -76.72
CA THR A 4 44.54 24.16 -76.55
C THR A 4 43.64 24.47 -75.35
N CYS A 5 42.40 23.99 -75.42
CA CYS A 5 41.43 23.93 -74.32
C CYS A 5 41.74 22.74 -73.38
N SER A 6 41.49 22.85 -72.07
CA SER A 6 41.53 21.72 -71.12
C SER A 6 40.27 21.69 -70.25
N PRO A 7 39.71 20.50 -69.94
CA PRO A 7 38.39 20.37 -69.36
C PRO A 7 38.39 20.26 -67.82
N ILE A 8 37.25 20.64 -67.24
CA ILE A 8 36.92 20.58 -65.82
C ILE A 8 36.61 19.13 -65.44
N TRP A 9 37.34 18.57 -64.47
CA TRP A 9 37.01 17.29 -63.83
C TRP A 9 35.99 17.52 -62.71
N SER A 10 34.82 16.88 -62.82
CA SER A 10 33.83 16.79 -61.74
C SER A 10 34.02 15.46 -61.02
N SER A 11 34.50 15.51 -59.78
CA SER A 11 34.58 14.33 -58.90
C SER A 11 33.21 14.03 -58.30
N PHE A 12 32.65 12.87 -58.62
CA PHE A 12 31.47 12.33 -57.94
C PHE A 12 31.89 11.71 -56.61
N ILE A 13 31.44 12.29 -55.50
CA ILE A 13 31.52 11.68 -54.17
C ILE A 13 30.27 10.80 -54.00
N THR A 14 30.44 9.49 -54.10
CA THR A 14 29.40 8.51 -53.74
C THR A 14 29.29 8.41 -52.23
N LEU A 15 28.19 8.95 -51.68
CA LEU A 15 27.82 8.80 -50.27
C LEU A 15 27.29 7.37 -50.05
N GLY A 16 28.10 6.50 -49.43
CA GLY A 16 27.66 5.18 -48.98
C GLY A 16 26.79 5.29 -47.74
N LEU A 17 25.51 4.93 -47.86
CA LEU A 17 24.58 4.82 -46.73
C LEU A 17 24.93 3.59 -45.88
N LEU A 18 25.67 3.81 -44.78
CA LEU A 18 25.81 2.87 -43.68
C LEU A 18 24.48 2.83 -42.92
N THR A 19 23.72 1.76 -43.11
CA THR A 19 22.52 1.47 -42.30
C THR A 19 22.98 0.92 -40.95
N VAL A 20 22.98 1.78 -39.93
CA VAL A 20 23.17 1.35 -38.54
C VAL A 20 21.86 0.69 -38.10
N ALA A 21 21.82 -0.64 -38.12
CA ALA A 21 20.72 -1.39 -37.53
C ALA A 21 20.70 -1.12 -36.02
N SER A 22 19.76 -0.27 -35.58
CA SER A 22 19.50 -0.06 -34.16
C SER A 22 18.81 -1.31 -33.62
N PHE A 23 19.58 -2.18 -32.97
CA PHE A 23 19.01 -3.26 -32.16
C PHE A 23 18.34 -2.62 -30.94
N SER A 24 17.01 -2.56 -30.95
CA SER A 24 16.25 -2.28 -29.72
C SER A 24 16.44 -3.48 -28.79
N GLN A 25 17.08 -3.26 -27.63
CA GLN A 25 17.03 -4.25 -26.57
C GLN A 25 15.55 -4.47 -26.19
N PRO A 26 15.07 -5.72 -26.12
CA PRO A 26 13.73 -5.97 -25.62
C PRO A 26 13.64 -5.42 -24.19
N ALA A 27 12.58 -4.67 -23.90
CA ALA A 27 12.29 -4.22 -22.54
C ALA A 27 12.31 -5.46 -21.62
N THR A 28 13.22 -5.48 -20.66
CA THR A 28 13.33 -6.61 -19.73
C THR A 28 12.16 -6.52 -18.77
N ALA A 29 11.23 -7.46 -18.84
CA ALA A 29 10.11 -7.51 -17.92
C ALA A 29 10.60 -8.00 -16.55
N GLU A 30 10.44 -7.18 -15.51
CA GLU A 30 10.66 -7.60 -14.14
C GLU A 30 9.48 -8.46 -13.68
N THR A 31 9.73 -9.42 -12.78
CA THR A 31 8.69 -10.32 -12.28
C THR A 31 8.82 -10.54 -10.78
N ILE A 32 7.72 -10.35 -10.06
CA ILE A 32 7.56 -10.71 -8.65
C ILE A 32 6.73 -11.99 -8.60
N THR A 33 7.16 -12.98 -7.82
CA THR A 33 6.50 -14.28 -7.76
C THR A 33 6.17 -14.69 -6.33
N GLY A 34 5.17 -15.54 -6.19
CA GLY A 34 4.84 -16.22 -4.94
C GLY A 34 4.30 -17.61 -5.23
N GLN A 35 4.44 -18.53 -4.28
CA GLN A 35 3.90 -19.88 -4.39
C GLN A 35 3.50 -20.42 -3.03
N SER A 36 2.34 -21.10 -2.97
CA SER A 36 1.92 -21.91 -1.83
C SER A 36 1.13 -23.12 -2.33
N GLY A 37 1.57 -24.31 -1.94
CA GLY A 37 1.03 -25.56 -2.46
C GLY A 37 1.03 -25.61 -3.99
N ASN A 38 -0.15 -25.82 -4.58
CA ASN A 38 -0.35 -25.88 -6.03
C ASN A 38 -0.69 -24.52 -6.67
N VAL A 39 -0.69 -23.42 -5.90
CA VAL A 39 -1.00 -22.07 -6.38
C VAL A 39 0.28 -21.25 -6.50
N ARG A 40 0.53 -20.71 -7.69
CA ARG A 40 1.63 -19.78 -7.98
C ARG A 40 1.05 -18.51 -8.59
N ALA A 41 1.58 -17.36 -8.22
CA ALA A 41 1.22 -16.08 -8.80
C ALA A 41 2.47 -15.34 -9.31
N GLU A 42 2.28 -14.55 -10.36
CA GLU A 42 3.33 -13.78 -11.01
C GLU A 42 2.78 -12.40 -11.35
N ILE A 43 3.41 -11.35 -10.84
CA ILE A 43 3.23 -9.99 -11.34
C ILE A 43 4.42 -9.66 -12.23
N SER A 44 4.15 -9.37 -13.50
CA SER A 44 5.17 -8.95 -14.47
C SER A 44 4.91 -7.53 -14.94
N TYR A 45 5.96 -6.76 -15.18
CA TYR A 45 5.87 -5.37 -15.62
C TYR A 45 7.12 -4.92 -16.39
N GLU A 46 6.96 -3.88 -17.19
CA GLU A 46 8.07 -3.19 -17.86
C GLU A 46 8.35 -1.89 -17.12
N LYS A 47 9.60 -1.70 -16.67
CA LYS A 47 10.05 -0.43 -16.10
C LYS A 47 10.53 0.48 -17.23
N ALA A 48 9.65 1.38 -17.67
CA ALA A 48 9.95 2.27 -18.81
C ALA A 48 10.97 3.35 -18.44
N GLN A 49 10.84 3.90 -17.22
CA GLN A 49 11.73 4.88 -16.59
C GLN A 49 11.65 4.68 -15.07
N ASP A 50 12.46 5.41 -14.30
CA ASP A 50 12.29 5.43 -12.86
C ASP A 50 10.85 5.83 -12.51
N TYR A 51 10.26 5.00 -11.64
CA TYR A 51 8.90 5.17 -11.13
C TYR A 51 7.75 5.00 -12.15
N GLN A 52 8.04 4.64 -13.41
CA GLN A 52 7.01 4.39 -14.44
C GLN A 52 6.93 2.91 -14.80
N TYR A 53 5.76 2.32 -14.55
CA TYR A 53 5.51 0.88 -14.67
C TYR A 53 4.43 0.64 -15.73
N LYS A 54 4.79 -0.07 -16.79
CA LYS A 54 3.89 -0.35 -17.92
C LYS A 54 3.65 -1.85 -18.04
N ASN A 55 2.59 -2.18 -18.78
CA ASN A 55 2.29 -3.56 -19.14
C ASN A 55 2.13 -4.50 -17.92
N LEU A 56 1.74 -3.96 -16.76
CA LEU A 56 1.53 -4.68 -15.53
C LEU A 56 0.53 -5.83 -15.76
N ARG A 57 0.94 -7.05 -15.41
CA ARG A 57 0.14 -8.26 -15.63
C ARG A 57 0.21 -9.15 -14.41
N LEU A 58 -0.94 -9.61 -13.93
CA LEU A 58 -1.04 -10.67 -12.93
C LEU A 58 -1.44 -11.98 -13.61
N LYS A 59 -0.66 -13.03 -13.37
CA LYS A 59 -0.99 -14.40 -13.74
C LYS A 59 -1.11 -15.25 -12.47
N ILE A 60 -2.16 -16.07 -12.38
CA ILE A 60 -2.29 -17.09 -11.33
C ILE A 60 -2.39 -18.46 -11.98
N ILE A 61 -1.51 -19.34 -11.52
CA ILE A 61 -1.30 -20.71 -12.01
C ILE A 61 -1.72 -21.66 -10.90
N ARG A 62 -2.65 -22.56 -11.20
CA ARG A 62 -3.13 -23.61 -10.29
C ARG A 62 -2.83 -24.97 -10.88
N ALA A 63 -2.11 -25.81 -10.13
CA ALA A 63 -1.70 -27.14 -10.58
C ALA A 63 -1.07 -27.15 -12.00
N GLY A 64 -0.20 -26.16 -12.26
CA GLY A 64 0.48 -25.99 -13.55
C GLY A 64 -0.37 -25.34 -14.66
N LYS A 65 -1.68 -25.15 -14.46
CA LYS A 65 -2.56 -24.50 -15.44
C LYS A 65 -2.76 -23.02 -15.10
N THR A 66 -2.59 -22.14 -16.09
CA THR A 66 -2.99 -20.73 -15.93
C THR A 66 -4.51 -20.65 -15.86
N VAL A 67 -5.03 -20.11 -14.75
CA VAL A 67 -6.48 -19.98 -14.50
C VAL A 67 -6.91 -18.52 -14.32
N PHE A 68 -5.96 -17.62 -14.12
CA PHE A 68 -6.19 -16.18 -14.13
C PHE A 68 -5.04 -15.51 -14.87
N ASP A 69 -5.39 -14.59 -15.75
CA ASP A 69 -4.43 -13.85 -16.57
C ASP A 69 -5.02 -12.50 -16.94
N ARG A 70 -4.50 -11.42 -16.33
CA ARG A 70 -5.04 -10.08 -16.53
C ARG A 70 -3.94 -9.12 -16.95
N LYS A 71 -4.14 -8.49 -18.12
CA LYS A 71 -3.29 -7.42 -18.68
C LYS A 71 -4.16 -6.35 -19.38
N PRO A 72 -3.93 -5.04 -19.14
CA PRO A 72 -3.22 -4.56 -17.96
C PRO A 72 -3.98 -4.98 -16.70
N LEU A 73 -3.26 -5.32 -15.64
CA LEU A 73 -3.84 -5.29 -14.31
C LEU A 73 -4.31 -3.85 -14.09
N ALA A 74 -5.56 -3.66 -13.65
CA ALA A 74 -6.15 -2.32 -13.54
C ALA A 74 -5.17 -1.40 -12.80
N GLN A 75 -4.60 -0.46 -13.55
CA GLN A 75 -3.76 0.60 -13.05
C GLN A 75 -4.72 1.72 -12.70
N ASP A 76 -4.77 2.11 -11.44
CA ASP A 76 -5.50 3.33 -11.07
C ASP A 76 -4.74 4.55 -11.64
N ASN A 77 -3.43 4.40 -11.88
CA ASN A 77 -2.57 5.34 -12.62
C ASN A 77 -1.28 4.67 -13.16
N ASP A 78 -0.59 5.31 -14.11
CA ASP A 78 0.66 4.83 -14.74
C ASP A 78 1.87 4.75 -13.77
N TYR A 79 1.74 5.30 -12.56
CA TYR A 79 2.74 5.27 -11.49
C TYR A 79 2.51 4.15 -10.48
N ASP A 80 1.43 3.36 -10.61
CA ASP A 80 1.16 2.23 -9.73
C ASP A 80 2.32 1.23 -9.78
N ARG A 81 3.00 1.07 -8.66
CA ARG A 81 4.19 0.23 -8.50
C ARG A 81 3.78 -1.05 -7.77
N PRO A 82 4.00 -2.23 -8.36
CA PRO A 82 3.82 -3.45 -7.59
C PRO A 82 4.87 -3.49 -6.49
N LEU A 83 4.42 -3.66 -5.26
CA LEU A 83 5.27 -3.94 -4.12
C LEU A 83 5.36 -5.46 -4.01
N GLY A 84 6.55 -6.04 -4.16
CA GLY A 84 6.74 -7.42 -3.72
C GLY A 84 6.57 -7.42 -2.20
N ALA A 85 5.42 -7.94 -1.74
CA ALA A 85 4.80 -7.85 -0.42
C ALA A 85 5.20 -6.65 0.45
N ILE A 86 4.22 -5.90 0.97
CA ILE A 86 4.46 -4.91 2.03
C ILE A 86 5.17 -5.55 3.25
N ALA A 87 4.96 -6.85 3.47
CA ALA A 87 5.59 -7.62 4.55
C ALA A 87 6.97 -8.23 4.22
N LYS A 88 7.31 -8.46 2.94
CA LYS A 88 8.57 -9.11 2.49
C LYS A 88 8.92 -8.73 1.05
N GLU A 89 9.95 -7.91 0.90
CA GLU A 89 10.42 -7.43 -0.41
C GLU A 89 10.58 -8.59 -1.43
N ASN A 90 10.03 -8.37 -2.63
CA ASN A 90 10.18 -9.23 -3.81
C ASN A 90 9.47 -10.61 -3.79
N GLN A 91 8.46 -10.82 -2.94
CA GLN A 91 7.59 -12.01 -3.02
C GLN A 91 6.10 -11.66 -2.99
N LEU A 92 5.25 -12.45 -3.63
CA LEU A 92 3.79 -12.32 -3.50
C LEU A 92 3.28 -13.20 -2.34
N PRO A 93 2.55 -12.66 -1.35
CA PRO A 93 1.93 -13.49 -0.35
C PRO A 93 0.85 -14.36 -0.98
N ILE A 94 0.96 -15.67 -0.76
CA ILE A 94 -0.06 -16.66 -1.14
C ILE A 94 -0.36 -17.48 0.10
N VAL A 95 -1.52 -17.22 0.72
CA VAL A 95 -1.81 -17.62 2.09
C VAL A 95 -3.31 -17.83 2.27
N ASP A 96 -3.69 -18.86 3.03
CA ASP A 96 -5.07 -19.08 3.44
C ASP A 96 -5.44 -18.06 4.53
N LEU A 97 -6.27 -17.07 4.17
CA LEU A 97 -6.60 -15.97 5.07
C LEU A 97 -7.85 -16.23 5.91
N ASP A 98 -8.71 -17.18 5.50
CA ASP A 98 -10.00 -17.44 6.15
C ASP A 98 -10.26 -18.89 6.56
N GLY A 99 -9.27 -19.77 6.38
CA GLY A 99 -9.23 -21.13 6.90
C GLY A 99 -9.97 -22.16 6.05
N ASP A 100 -10.29 -21.83 4.80
CA ASP A 100 -11.01 -22.72 3.88
C ASP A 100 -10.09 -23.68 3.09
N LYS A 101 -8.80 -23.69 3.43
CA LYS A 101 -7.70 -24.45 2.80
C LYS A 101 -7.45 -24.05 1.36
N GLU A 102 -7.94 -22.89 0.93
CA GLU A 102 -7.71 -22.31 -0.38
C GLU A 102 -6.95 -20.99 -0.22
N PRO A 103 -5.65 -20.93 -0.59
CA PRO A 103 -4.91 -19.71 -0.35
C PRO A 103 -5.37 -18.57 -1.25
N GLU A 104 -5.56 -17.39 -0.66
CA GLU A 104 -5.66 -16.13 -1.37
C GLU A 104 -4.31 -15.67 -1.91
N VAL A 105 -4.34 -14.95 -3.03
CA VAL A 105 -3.18 -14.25 -3.58
C VAL A 105 -3.29 -12.77 -3.26
N ILE A 106 -2.29 -12.22 -2.58
CA ILE A 106 -2.23 -10.80 -2.25
C ILE A 106 -1.28 -10.12 -3.23
N ALA A 107 -1.79 -9.14 -3.98
CA ALA A 107 -1.00 -8.30 -4.86
C ALA A 107 -0.96 -6.88 -4.29
N ASP A 108 0.19 -6.47 -3.80
CA ASP A 108 0.38 -5.17 -3.15
C ASP A 108 0.86 -4.11 -4.15
N PHE A 109 0.38 -2.90 -3.97
CA PHE A 109 0.64 -1.77 -4.85
C PHE A 109 0.93 -0.50 -4.08
N PHE A 110 1.66 0.40 -4.74
CA PHE A 110 1.91 1.76 -4.29
C PHE A 110 1.58 2.74 -5.40
N THR A 111 0.77 3.75 -5.11
CA THR A 111 0.26 4.69 -6.12
C THR A 111 1.28 5.73 -6.61
N GLY A 112 2.49 5.79 -6.03
CA GLY A 112 3.61 6.53 -6.61
C GLY A 112 3.86 7.98 -6.13
N GLY A 113 3.40 8.39 -4.94
CA GLY A 113 3.62 9.73 -4.37
C GLY A 113 4.76 9.85 -3.35
N ALA A 114 4.95 11.05 -2.76
CA ALA A 114 5.84 11.25 -1.60
C ALA A 114 5.21 10.77 -0.27
N HIS A 115 3.88 10.88 -0.20
CA HIS A 115 3.03 10.35 0.87
C HIS A 115 1.85 9.68 0.20
N CYS A 116 1.51 8.49 0.69
CA CYS A 116 0.37 7.71 0.26
C CYS A 116 0.35 7.28 -1.23
N CYS A 117 -0.35 6.20 -1.60
CA CYS A 117 -1.03 5.22 -0.77
C CYS A 117 -0.66 3.81 -1.20
N THR A 118 -0.52 2.93 -0.21
CA THR A 118 -0.42 1.50 -0.43
C THR A 118 -1.80 0.88 -0.45
N TYR A 119 -2.00 -0.14 -1.29
CA TYR A 119 -3.26 -0.90 -1.35
C TYR A 119 -2.97 -2.34 -1.77
N SER A 120 -3.91 -3.25 -1.50
CA SER A 120 -3.83 -4.63 -1.97
C SER A 120 -5.03 -4.98 -2.85
N LEU A 121 -4.75 -5.72 -3.91
CA LEU A 121 -5.74 -6.56 -4.58
C LEU A 121 -5.65 -7.97 -4.01
N ILE A 122 -6.69 -8.42 -3.31
CA ILE A 122 -6.73 -9.75 -2.67
C ILE A 122 -7.62 -10.66 -3.50
N TYR A 123 -7.03 -11.69 -4.10
CA TYR A 123 -7.68 -12.62 -5.01
C TYR A 123 -8.06 -13.93 -4.32
N ARG A 124 -9.34 -14.28 -4.39
CA ARG A 124 -9.90 -15.55 -3.88
C ARG A 124 -10.37 -16.43 -5.03
N PHE A 125 -10.07 -17.72 -4.96
CA PHE A 125 -10.62 -18.69 -5.91
C PHE A 125 -12.05 -19.09 -5.54
N ASP A 126 -13.01 -18.74 -6.39
CA ASP A 126 -14.39 -19.21 -6.28
C ASP A 126 -14.48 -20.63 -6.87
N LYS A 127 -14.51 -21.63 -5.99
CA LYS A 127 -14.61 -23.05 -6.36
C LYS A 127 -15.88 -23.37 -7.17
N SER A 128 -16.99 -22.65 -6.94
CA SER A 128 -18.24 -22.91 -7.65
C SER A 128 -18.19 -22.44 -9.10
N ARG A 129 -17.50 -21.32 -9.35
CA ARG A 129 -17.36 -20.71 -10.68
C ARG A 129 -16.05 -21.02 -11.38
N GLN A 130 -15.13 -21.71 -10.71
CA GLN A 130 -13.78 -22.04 -11.19
C GLN A 130 -13.02 -20.79 -11.68
N GLN A 131 -13.19 -19.67 -10.98
CA GLN A 131 -12.59 -18.39 -11.36
C GLN A 131 -12.10 -17.63 -10.13
N TYR A 132 -11.19 -16.68 -10.33
CA TYR A 132 -10.79 -15.76 -9.27
C TYR A 132 -11.75 -14.57 -9.18
N THR A 133 -12.11 -14.23 -7.95
CA THR A 133 -12.73 -12.95 -7.58
C THR A 133 -11.70 -12.13 -6.81
N LYS A 134 -11.94 -10.83 -6.63
CA LYS A 134 -11.03 -9.97 -5.87
C LYS A 134 -11.76 -8.89 -5.09
N ILE A 135 -11.08 -8.40 -4.06
CA ILE A 135 -11.37 -7.10 -3.46
C ILE A 135 -10.18 -6.17 -3.64
N ASN A 136 -10.45 -4.87 -3.58
CA ASN A 136 -9.43 -3.84 -3.40
C ASN A 136 -9.55 -3.33 -1.96
N HIS A 137 -8.44 -3.30 -1.23
CA HIS A 137 -8.37 -2.74 0.11
C HIS A 137 -7.25 -1.72 0.20
N ALA A 138 -7.60 -0.48 0.54
CA ALA A 138 -6.66 0.61 0.70
C ALA A 138 -6.09 0.61 2.12
N TRP A 139 -4.76 0.61 2.22
CA TRP A 139 -4.02 0.70 3.49
C TRP A 139 -3.52 2.11 3.79
N GLY A 140 -3.55 2.98 2.78
CA GLY A 140 -3.09 4.35 2.91
C GLY A 140 -1.59 4.43 3.19
N ASN A 141 -1.20 5.27 4.13
CA ASN A 141 0.18 5.49 4.55
C ASN A 141 0.70 4.43 5.53
N GLY A 142 -0.21 3.71 6.21
CA GLY A 142 0.17 2.75 7.25
C GLY A 142 0.69 1.42 6.74
N GLY A 143 0.27 1.01 5.53
CA GLY A 143 0.51 -0.34 5.04
C GLY A 143 -0.12 -1.40 5.96
N TYR A 144 0.42 -2.61 5.95
CA TYR A 144 0.02 -3.65 6.89
C TYR A 144 1.18 -4.60 7.21
N GLY A 145 1.12 -5.24 8.38
CA GLY A 145 1.85 -6.46 8.68
C GLY A 145 0.89 -7.64 8.73
N LEU A 146 1.28 -8.77 8.14
CA LEU A 146 0.47 -10.00 8.19
C LEU A 146 0.97 -10.92 9.30
N LYS A 147 0.16 -11.13 10.34
CA LYS A 147 0.54 -11.87 11.56
C LYS A 147 -0.64 -12.61 12.13
N ASP A 148 -0.43 -13.83 12.61
CA ASP A 148 -1.39 -14.54 13.46
C ASP A 148 -1.29 -13.98 14.89
N LEU A 149 -2.14 -13.01 15.20
CA LEU A 149 -2.07 -12.19 16.42
C LEU A 149 -2.66 -12.92 17.63
N ASP A 150 -3.66 -13.77 17.43
CA ASP A 150 -4.32 -14.55 18.48
C ASP A 150 -3.93 -16.04 18.52
N LYS A 151 -3.09 -16.49 17.59
CA LYS A 151 -2.57 -17.87 17.47
C LYS A 151 -3.65 -18.89 17.11
N ASP A 152 -4.65 -18.49 16.34
CA ASP A 152 -5.70 -19.37 15.85
C ASP A 152 -5.31 -20.12 14.55
N GLY A 153 -4.13 -19.82 14.01
CA GLY A 153 -3.61 -20.41 12.78
C GLY A 153 -3.99 -19.64 11.51
N LEU A 154 -4.76 -18.55 11.62
CA LEU A 154 -5.08 -17.63 10.55
C LEU A 154 -4.40 -16.28 10.79
N PRO A 155 -3.94 -15.60 9.73
CA PRO A 155 -3.33 -14.30 9.91
C PRO A 155 -4.35 -13.15 9.95
N GLU A 156 -4.04 -12.15 10.77
CA GLU A 156 -4.61 -10.81 10.73
C GLU A 156 -3.72 -9.84 9.96
N PHE A 157 -4.36 -8.81 9.40
CA PHE A 157 -3.70 -7.62 8.87
C PHE A 157 -3.62 -6.58 9.98
N GLU A 158 -2.45 -6.41 10.57
CA GLU A 158 -2.14 -5.34 11.52
C GLU A 158 -1.77 -4.07 10.73
N SER A 159 -2.62 -3.06 10.76
CA SER A 159 -2.53 -1.83 9.98
C SER A 159 -2.76 -0.59 10.87
N ARG A 160 -2.99 0.56 10.24
CA ARG A 160 -3.21 1.87 10.85
C ARG A 160 -4.34 2.60 10.13
N ASP A 161 -5.16 3.34 10.88
CA ASP A 161 -6.27 4.08 10.28
C ASP A 161 -5.79 5.37 9.60
N ASP A 162 -5.62 5.28 8.28
CA ASP A 162 -5.11 6.37 7.44
C ASP A 162 -5.98 7.63 7.44
N ARG A 163 -7.23 7.56 7.90
CA ARG A 163 -8.12 8.73 7.99
C ARG A 163 -7.56 9.81 8.93
N PHE A 164 -6.60 9.47 9.80
CA PHE A 164 -5.90 10.42 10.67
C PHE A 164 -4.79 11.20 9.96
N ALA A 165 -4.37 10.79 8.75
CA ALA A 165 -3.44 11.57 7.92
C ALA A 165 -4.01 12.97 7.69
N TYR A 166 -3.24 14.01 8.02
CA TYR A 166 -3.61 15.41 7.83
C TYR A 166 -4.86 15.90 8.58
N ALA A 167 -5.54 15.06 9.37
CA ALA A 167 -6.81 15.41 9.99
C ALA A 167 -6.67 16.52 11.05
N PHE A 168 -5.53 16.57 11.75
CA PHE A 168 -5.31 17.48 12.88
C PHE A 168 -3.99 18.26 12.85
N THR A 169 -3.10 17.91 11.92
CA THR A 169 -1.70 18.35 11.87
C THR A 169 -1.09 17.99 10.51
N SER A 170 0.13 18.42 10.18
CA SER A 170 0.79 17.95 8.96
C SER A 170 0.99 16.43 8.96
N TYR A 171 1.24 15.84 7.78
CA TYR A 171 1.54 14.42 7.66
C TYR A 171 2.70 13.96 8.55
N ALA A 172 3.79 14.74 8.60
CA ALA A 172 4.98 14.38 9.36
C ALA A 172 4.73 14.33 10.88
N ALA A 173 3.72 15.06 11.37
CA ALA A 173 3.31 15.06 12.76
C ALA A 173 2.03 14.22 13.02
N SER A 174 1.48 13.58 11.97
CA SER A 174 0.32 12.71 12.10
C SER A 174 0.70 11.40 12.77
N SER A 175 -0.19 10.91 13.62
CA SER A 175 -0.13 9.56 14.20
C SER A 175 -1.47 8.89 13.94
N TYR A 176 -1.46 7.56 13.93
CA TYR A 176 -2.56 6.76 13.43
C TYR A 176 -2.91 5.70 14.46
N PRO A 177 -4.17 5.56 14.91
CA PRO A 177 -4.55 4.47 15.79
C PRO A 177 -4.42 3.12 15.08
N VAL A 178 -4.31 2.06 15.88
CA VAL A 178 -4.19 0.70 15.35
C VAL A 178 -5.50 0.28 14.67
N GLN A 179 -5.38 -0.42 13.55
CA GLN A 179 -6.52 -1.06 12.89
C GLN A 179 -6.15 -2.50 12.53
N ILE A 180 -6.99 -3.45 12.89
CA ILE A 180 -6.74 -4.88 12.68
C ILE A 180 -7.89 -5.46 11.88
N TYR A 181 -7.56 -6.11 10.78
CA TYR A 181 -8.54 -6.75 9.91
C TYR A 181 -8.34 -8.25 9.83
N GLN A 182 -9.46 -8.96 9.74
CA GLN A 182 -9.52 -10.34 9.29
C GLN A 182 -10.18 -10.38 7.91
N TYR A 183 -9.59 -11.15 6.99
CA TYR A 183 -10.25 -11.48 5.74
C TYR A 183 -11.19 -12.67 5.98
N ARG A 184 -12.46 -12.53 5.62
CA ARG A 184 -13.46 -13.59 5.78
C ARG A 184 -14.36 -13.63 4.54
N ASN A 185 -14.30 -14.73 3.80
CA ASN A 185 -15.17 -15.01 2.65
C ASN A 185 -15.32 -13.82 1.69
N GLY A 186 -14.20 -13.32 1.18
CA GLY A 186 -14.24 -12.21 0.21
C GLY A 186 -14.37 -10.81 0.81
N LYS A 187 -14.24 -10.63 2.13
CA LYS A 187 -14.42 -9.32 2.79
C LYS A 187 -13.36 -9.06 3.85
N MET A 188 -12.95 -7.81 3.96
CA MET A 188 -12.17 -7.31 5.09
C MET A 188 -13.10 -6.91 6.23
N VAL A 189 -12.90 -7.50 7.39
CA VAL A 189 -13.68 -7.25 8.59
C VAL A 189 -12.77 -6.58 9.61
N ASP A 190 -13.12 -5.37 10.04
CA ASP A 190 -12.43 -4.70 11.14
C ASP A 190 -12.75 -5.44 12.45
N VAL A 191 -11.71 -6.03 13.04
CA VAL A 191 -11.77 -6.81 14.27
C VAL A 191 -10.95 -6.17 15.38
N THR A 192 -10.54 -4.91 15.23
CA THR A 192 -9.61 -4.19 16.11
C THR A 192 -9.97 -4.36 17.60
N ARG A 193 -11.25 -4.20 17.96
CA ARG A 193 -11.74 -4.32 19.35
C ARG A 193 -11.52 -5.70 19.99
N ARG A 194 -11.27 -6.76 19.21
CA ARG A 194 -10.93 -8.09 19.73
C ARG A 194 -9.51 -8.18 20.30
N TYR A 195 -8.65 -7.18 20.03
CA TYR A 195 -7.25 -7.17 20.46
C TYR A 195 -6.96 -6.03 21.46
N PRO A 196 -7.62 -6.00 22.64
CA PRO A 196 -7.47 -4.91 23.61
C PRO A 196 -6.05 -4.77 24.14
N LYS A 197 -5.26 -5.85 24.16
CA LYS A 197 -3.84 -5.80 24.56
C LYS A 197 -3.00 -5.01 23.56
N ILE A 198 -3.23 -5.20 22.25
CA ILE A 198 -2.53 -4.46 21.19
C ILE A 198 -2.92 -2.99 21.26
N ILE A 199 -4.22 -2.70 21.34
CA ILE A 199 -4.72 -1.32 21.46
C ILE A 199 -4.14 -0.62 22.71
N LYS A 200 -4.13 -1.31 23.87
CA LYS A 200 -3.57 -0.75 25.12
C LYS A 200 -2.08 -0.46 25.01
N ASN A 201 -1.32 -1.35 24.39
CA ASN A 201 0.12 -1.15 24.20
C ASN A 201 0.36 0.05 23.28
N HIS A 202 -0.35 0.12 22.16
CA HIS A 202 -0.24 1.23 21.21
C HIS A 202 -0.64 2.58 21.82
N ALA A 203 -1.75 2.64 22.57
CA ALA A 203 -2.14 3.84 23.31
C ALA A 203 -1.05 4.28 24.31
N SER A 204 -0.41 3.31 24.99
CA SER A 204 0.70 3.60 25.91
C SER A 204 1.92 4.14 25.16
N GLU A 205 2.26 3.56 24.01
CA GLU A 205 3.36 4.03 23.15
C GLU A 205 3.13 5.45 22.65
N LEU A 206 1.92 5.75 22.16
CA LEU A 206 1.53 7.11 21.74
C LEU A 206 1.64 8.10 22.90
N TRP A 207 1.18 7.73 24.10
CA TRP A 207 1.28 8.59 25.26
C TRP A 207 2.73 8.85 25.67
N GLN A 208 3.58 7.81 25.69
CA GLN A 208 5.00 7.97 25.97
C GLN A 208 5.71 8.83 24.91
N PHE A 209 5.33 8.67 23.64
CA PHE A 209 5.85 9.49 22.56
C PHE A 209 5.44 10.96 22.73
N TYR A 210 4.18 11.22 23.08
CA TYR A 210 3.69 12.57 23.39
C TYR A 210 4.47 13.21 24.54
N LEU A 211 4.73 12.48 25.64
CA LEU A 211 5.46 13.01 26.79
C LEU A 211 6.92 13.38 26.46
N LYS A 212 7.57 12.59 25.60
CA LYS A 212 8.97 12.82 25.20
C LYS A 212 9.08 13.96 24.20
N GLU A 213 8.30 13.88 23.13
CA GLU A 213 8.52 14.70 21.93
C GLU A 213 7.29 15.49 21.48
N GLY A 214 6.10 15.24 22.06
CA GLY A 214 4.84 15.74 21.52
C GLY A 214 4.79 17.25 21.32
N LYS A 215 5.44 18.05 22.19
CA LYS A 215 5.49 19.52 22.04
C LYS A 215 6.30 19.98 20.82
N GLN A 216 7.22 19.16 20.32
CA GLN A 216 8.08 19.48 19.17
C GLN A 216 7.40 19.16 17.83
N TYR A 217 6.39 18.28 17.84
CA TYR A 217 5.65 17.84 16.67
C TYR A 217 4.26 18.49 16.63
N GLU A 218 4.21 19.77 16.26
CA GLU A 218 2.97 20.56 16.10
C GLU A 218 2.03 20.45 17.33
N ASP A 219 2.63 20.66 18.51
CA ASP A 219 1.97 20.56 19.83
C ASP A 219 1.34 19.19 20.15
N GLY A 220 1.65 18.17 19.36
CA GLY A 220 1.28 16.77 19.59
C GLY A 220 -0.17 16.45 19.24
N LYS A 221 -0.84 17.29 18.45
CA LYS A 221 -2.25 17.13 18.08
C LYS A 221 -2.53 15.79 17.41
N GLY A 222 -1.68 15.37 16.46
CA GLY A 222 -1.82 14.08 15.78
C GLY A 222 -1.69 12.91 16.74
N ILE A 223 -0.69 12.97 17.63
CA ILE A 223 -0.42 11.93 18.63
C ILE A 223 -1.60 11.79 19.61
N LEU A 224 -2.09 12.91 20.16
CA LEU A 224 -3.20 12.93 21.11
C LEU A 224 -4.53 12.50 20.47
N ALA A 225 -4.73 12.78 19.18
CA ALA A 225 -5.91 12.34 18.45
C ALA A 225 -5.94 10.81 18.29
N ALA A 226 -4.83 10.22 17.83
CA ALA A 226 -4.69 8.76 17.72
C ALA A 226 -4.79 8.07 19.09
N TYR A 227 -4.17 8.67 20.12
CA TYR A 227 -4.25 8.17 21.49
C TYR A 227 -5.71 8.08 21.96
N LEU A 228 -6.47 9.14 21.76
CA LEU A 228 -7.87 9.17 22.18
C LEU A 228 -8.73 8.15 21.43
N ALA A 229 -8.45 7.94 20.14
CA ALA A 229 -9.13 6.93 19.33
C ALA A 229 -8.94 5.52 19.91
N ASP A 230 -7.70 5.14 20.25
CA ASP A 230 -7.42 3.86 20.92
C ASP A 230 -8.12 3.76 22.28
N LYS A 231 -8.18 4.85 23.05
CA LYS A 231 -8.91 4.88 24.32
C LYS A 231 -10.40 4.63 24.13
N TYR A 232 -11.03 5.13 23.07
CA TYR A 232 -12.41 4.76 22.75
C TYR A 232 -12.55 3.30 22.36
N MET A 233 -11.59 2.73 21.61
CA MET A 233 -11.61 1.30 21.27
C MET A 233 -11.52 0.40 22.52
N LEU A 234 -10.92 0.90 23.59
CA LEU A 234 -10.85 0.24 24.90
C LEU A 234 -12.06 0.51 25.81
N GLY A 235 -13.04 1.32 25.40
CA GLY A 235 -14.14 1.77 26.25
C GLY A 235 -13.72 2.79 27.33
N GLN A 236 -12.58 3.44 27.14
CA GLN A 236 -11.94 4.37 28.07
C GLN A 236 -11.93 5.82 27.57
N GLY A 237 -12.90 6.19 26.72
CA GLY A 237 -12.95 7.51 26.08
C GLY A 237 -12.97 8.69 27.05
N GLU A 238 -13.73 8.58 28.15
CA GLU A 238 -13.81 9.63 29.18
C GLU A 238 -12.47 9.85 29.89
N ASP A 239 -11.80 8.76 30.28
CA ASP A 239 -10.46 8.81 30.86
C ASP A 239 -9.44 9.39 29.87
N GLY A 240 -9.51 8.96 28.60
CA GLY A 240 -8.69 9.52 27.52
C GLY A 240 -8.87 11.03 27.39
N TRP A 241 -10.11 11.53 27.46
CA TRP A 241 -10.40 12.95 27.40
C TRP A 241 -9.86 13.74 28.60
N VAL A 242 -9.90 13.18 29.81
CA VAL A 242 -9.28 13.82 30.99
C VAL A 242 -7.81 14.09 30.71
N GLN A 243 -7.09 13.09 30.20
CA GLN A 243 -5.67 13.23 29.88
C GLN A 243 -5.42 14.20 28.72
N VAL A 244 -6.17 14.11 27.62
CA VAL A 244 -6.02 15.02 26.47
C VAL A 244 -6.28 16.48 26.87
N ARG A 245 -7.28 16.75 27.71
CA ARG A 245 -7.56 18.12 28.20
C ARG A 245 -6.46 18.64 29.13
N GLN A 246 -5.85 17.76 29.92
CA GLN A 246 -4.72 18.12 30.77
C GLN A 246 -3.45 18.37 29.96
N ALA A 247 -3.19 17.55 28.94
CA ALA A 247 -2.02 17.63 28.07
C ALA A 247 -2.07 18.83 27.13
N TYR A 248 -3.15 18.98 26.35
CA TYR A 248 -3.19 19.95 25.27
C TYR A 248 -3.55 21.36 25.77
N LYS A 249 -2.58 22.28 25.66
CA LYS A 249 -2.68 23.69 26.07
C LYS A 249 -2.58 24.69 24.91
N GLY A 250 -2.69 24.23 23.66
CA GLY A 250 -2.70 25.08 22.48
C GLY A 250 -3.80 26.14 22.53
N ARG A 251 -3.58 27.28 21.84
CA ARG A 251 -4.55 28.39 21.78
C ARG A 251 -5.86 27.99 21.09
N ASP A 252 -5.78 27.02 20.18
CA ASP A 252 -6.88 26.41 19.41
C ASP A 252 -7.53 25.22 20.14
N ARG A 253 -7.22 24.97 21.42
CA ARG A 253 -7.71 23.77 22.15
C ARG A 253 -9.22 23.54 22.07
N ASN A 254 -10.02 24.60 22.08
CA ASN A 254 -11.48 24.46 22.05
C ASN A 254 -11.97 23.97 20.69
N SER A 255 -11.44 24.50 19.58
CA SER A 255 -11.77 24.01 18.23
C SER A 255 -11.20 22.62 18.02
N TYR A 256 -9.93 22.37 18.39
CA TYR A 256 -9.32 21.05 18.30
C TYR A 256 -10.15 19.97 19.03
N PHE A 257 -10.61 20.22 20.25
CA PHE A 257 -11.43 19.25 20.98
C PHE A 257 -12.81 19.02 20.33
N ALA A 258 -13.42 20.06 19.76
CA ALA A 258 -14.69 19.94 19.06
C ALA A 258 -14.52 19.11 17.77
N ASP A 259 -13.49 19.42 16.98
CA ASP A 259 -13.17 18.74 15.73
C ASP A 259 -12.80 17.28 15.97
N LEU A 260 -11.97 17.01 16.98
CA LEU A 260 -11.59 15.64 17.36
C LEU A 260 -12.80 14.81 17.79
N ARG A 261 -13.72 15.39 18.59
CA ARG A 261 -14.95 14.67 18.98
C ARG A 261 -15.84 14.38 17.77
N LYS A 262 -16.00 15.35 16.87
CA LYS A 262 -16.80 15.19 15.64
C LYS A 262 -16.20 14.09 14.77
N PHE A 263 -14.90 14.19 14.48
CA PHE A 263 -14.16 13.23 13.68
C PHE A 263 -14.27 11.81 14.23
N LEU A 264 -14.06 11.61 15.54
CA LEU A 264 -14.15 10.28 16.16
C LEU A 264 -15.57 9.68 16.11
N ARG A 265 -16.61 10.52 16.07
CA ARG A 265 -17.99 10.07 15.86
C ARG A 265 -18.22 9.67 14.39
N GLU A 266 -17.80 10.51 13.45
CA GLU A 266 -17.96 10.26 12.01
C GLU A 266 -17.17 9.04 11.54
N THR A 267 -16.06 8.74 12.21
CA THR A 267 -15.19 7.59 11.88
C THR A 267 -15.52 6.31 12.67
N GLY A 268 -16.51 6.34 13.58
CA GLY A 268 -17.04 5.16 14.28
C GLY A 268 -16.29 4.73 15.55
N TYR A 269 -15.42 5.59 16.10
CA TYR A 269 -14.76 5.35 17.39
C TYR A 269 -15.71 5.59 18.56
N ILE A 270 -16.52 6.66 18.47
CA ILE A 270 -17.59 6.94 19.43
C ILE A 270 -18.86 6.25 18.93
N LEU A 271 -19.35 5.28 19.71
CA LEU A 271 -20.62 4.59 19.47
C LEU A 271 -21.81 5.45 19.94
#